data_AF-A0A5D2XVG7-F1
#
_entry.id   AF-A0A5D2XVG7-F1
#
_cell.length_a   1.000
_cell.length_b   1.000
_cell.length_c   1.000
_cell.angle_alpha   90.00
_cell.angle_beta   90.00
_cell.angle_gamma   90.00
#
_symmetry.space_group_name_H-M   'P 1'
#
loop_
_entity.id
_entity.type
_entity.pdbx_description
1 polymer ?
#
loop_
_entity_poly.entity_id
_entity_poly.type
_entity_poly.pdbx_seq_one_letter_code
_entity_poly.pdbx_strand_id
1 'polypeptide(L)'
;MERIDNLFHSYANRSLGMIDPEGIETLCSDMEVDHTDVRILMLAWKMKAEKQGYFTLEEWRRGMKALRADTVSKLRKALPELEKEVKRPSKFEDFYSYSFCYCLTEEKQKSIDIESICQLLDLVLGSHFRAQVDYFIEYLKIQSDYKVINMDQWMGFFRFCNEISFPDFSNYNPDLAWPLILDNFVEWMQLKQT
;
A
#
# COMPACT_ATOMS: atom_id res chain seq x y z
N MET A 1 -25.71 -13.54 17.47
CA MET A 1 -24.65 -12.68 16.94
C MET A 1 -23.58 -13.59 16.37
N GLU A 2 -23.19 -13.43 15.09
CA GLU A 2 -22.15 -14.27 14.48
C GLU A 2 -20.83 -14.07 15.25
N ARG A 3 -19.98 -15.12 15.37
CA ARG A 3 -18.69 -15.01 16.10
C ARG A 3 -17.81 -13.86 15.59
N ILE A 4 -17.89 -13.58 14.29
CA ILE A 4 -17.19 -12.49 13.61
C ILE A 4 -17.62 -11.11 14.16
N ASP A 5 -18.91 -10.92 14.44
CA ASP A 5 -19.45 -9.66 14.96
C ASP A 5 -19.03 -9.45 16.42
N ASN A 6 -19.03 -10.51 17.23
CA ASN A 6 -18.56 -10.43 18.61
C ASN A 6 -17.09 -9.99 18.67
N LEU A 7 -16.26 -10.51 17.75
CA LEU A 7 -14.86 -10.13 17.62
C LEU A 7 -14.71 -8.68 17.13
N PHE A 8 -15.57 -8.22 16.21
CA PHE A 8 -15.58 -6.81 15.83
C PHE A 8 -15.86 -5.91 17.05
N HIS A 9 -16.87 -6.25 17.84
CA HIS A 9 -17.27 -5.46 19.01
C HIS A 9 -16.25 -5.48 20.16
N SER A 10 -15.27 -6.39 20.18
CA SER A 10 -14.16 -6.31 21.15
C SER A 10 -13.15 -5.23 20.81
N TYR A 11 -13.07 -4.81 19.55
CA TYR A 11 -12.15 -3.76 19.08
C TYR A 11 -12.86 -2.45 18.70
N ALA A 12 -14.15 -2.50 18.41
CA ALA A 12 -14.90 -1.35 17.95
C ALA A 12 -15.13 -0.32 19.06
N ASN A 13 -14.95 0.94 18.72
CA ASN A 13 -15.37 2.06 19.54
C ASN A 13 -16.91 2.12 19.58
N ARG A 14 -17.47 2.06 20.79
CA ARG A 14 -18.93 2.01 21.00
C ARG A 14 -19.66 3.26 20.53
N SER A 15 -19.01 4.42 20.57
CA SER A 15 -19.60 5.69 20.16
C SER A 15 -19.59 5.86 18.64
N LEU A 16 -18.54 5.40 17.97
CA LEU A 16 -18.39 5.49 16.51
C LEU A 16 -19.04 4.32 15.77
N GLY A 17 -19.22 3.18 16.42
CA GLY A 17 -19.71 1.96 15.78
C GLY A 17 -18.73 1.33 14.80
N MET A 18 -17.45 1.71 14.88
CA MET A 18 -16.36 1.32 13.98
C MET A 18 -15.13 0.95 14.80
N ILE A 19 -14.27 0.11 14.24
CA ILE A 19 -12.90 -0.02 14.73
C ILE A 19 -12.17 1.24 14.27
N ASP A 20 -11.67 2.02 15.21
CA ASP A 20 -10.89 3.25 15.01
C ASP A 20 -9.39 2.96 15.19
N PRO A 21 -8.49 3.96 15.08
CA PRO A 21 -7.06 3.73 15.19
C PRO A 21 -6.65 2.99 16.47
N GLU A 22 -7.22 3.35 17.63
CA GLU A 22 -6.93 2.64 18.89
C GLU A 22 -7.38 1.17 18.86
N GLY A 23 -8.54 0.91 18.24
CA GLY A 23 -9.03 -0.45 18.01
C GLY A 23 -8.12 -1.27 17.08
N ILE A 24 -7.59 -0.64 16.02
CA ILE A 24 -6.63 -1.28 15.10
C ILE A 24 -5.31 -1.57 15.80
N GLU A 25 -4.78 -0.65 16.60
CA GLU A 25 -3.57 -0.88 17.40
C GLU A 25 -3.73 -2.07 18.35
N THR A 26 -4.88 -2.13 19.04
CA THR A 26 -5.21 -3.25 19.94
C THR A 26 -5.29 -4.57 19.16
N LEU A 27 -5.95 -4.57 18.00
CA LEU A 27 -6.03 -5.74 17.12
C LEU A 27 -4.64 -6.19 16.64
N CYS A 28 -3.77 -5.25 16.25
CA CYS A 28 -2.40 -5.55 15.80
C CYS A 28 -1.57 -6.15 16.94
N SER A 29 -1.68 -5.60 18.15
CA SER A 29 -1.07 -6.13 19.36
C SER A 29 -1.49 -7.57 19.65
N ASP A 30 -2.79 -7.87 19.61
CA ASP A 30 -3.31 -9.23 19.82
C ASP A 30 -2.90 -10.21 18.71
N MET A 31 -2.64 -9.71 17.49
CA MET A 31 -2.09 -10.48 16.39
C MET A 31 -0.56 -10.63 16.46
N GLU A 32 0.12 -9.96 17.40
CA GLU A 32 1.59 -9.89 17.49
C GLU A 32 2.22 -9.36 16.19
N VAL A 33 1.61 -8.33 15.60
CA VAL A 33 2.06 -7.67 14.36
C VAL A 33 2.14 -6.16 14.59
N ASP A 34 3.13 -5.51 13.98
CA ASP A 34 3.24 -4.05 14.05
C ASP A 34 2.10 -3.38 13.26
N HIS A 35 1.55 -2.27 13.76
CA HIS A 35 0.45 -1.57 13.08
C HIS A 35 0.89 -0.91 11.76
N THR A 36 2.20 -0.71 11.56
CA THR A 36 2.80 -0.24 10.31
C THR A 36 3.16 -1.37 9.33
N ASP A 37 2.95 -2.63 9.71
CA ASP A 37 3.25 -3.79 8.87
C ASP A 37 2.36 -3.80 7.61
N VAL A 38 2.97 -4.07 6.44
CA VAL A 38 2.27 -4.11 5.15
C VAL A 38 1.10 -5.10 5.16
N ARG A 39 1.13 -6.13 5.99
CA ARG A 39 0.04 -7.12 6.13
C ARG A 39 -1.23 -6.49 6.68
N ILE A 40 -1.15 -5.40 7.45
CA ILE A 40 -2.32 -4.63 7.90
C ILE A 40 -2.94 -3.87 6.74
N LEU A 41 -2.13 -3.29 5.85
CA LEU A 41 -2.60 -2.69 4.60
C LEU A 41 -3.22 -3.75 3.65
N MET A 42 -2.63 -4.94 3.56
CA MET A 42 -3.21 -6.06 2.81
C MET A 42 -4.54 -6.52 3.40
N LEU A 43 -4.68 -6.49 4.73
CA LEU A 43 -5.95 -6.79 5.41
C LEU A 43 -7.02 -5.76 5.06
N ALA A 44 -6.67 -4.46 5.08
CA ALA A 44 -7.55 -3.38 4.65
C ALA A 44 -8.01 -3.58 3.19
N TRP A 45 -7.09 -3.92 2.30
CA TRP A 45 -7.40 -4.29 0.90
C TRP A 45 -8.38 -5.45 0.82
N LYS A 46 -8.17 -6.52 1.60
CA LYS A 46 -9.04 -7.69 1.62
C LYS A 46 -10.45 -7.36 2.12
N MET A 47 -10.56 -6.46 3.09
CA MET A 47 -11.83 -5.94 3.62
C MET A 47 -12.51 -4.95 2.67
N LYS A 48 -11.75 -4.42 1.69
CA LYS A 48 -12.12 -3.26 0.87
C LYS A 48 -12.44 -2.05 1.76
N ALA A 49 -11.56 -1.77 2.70
CA ALA A 49 -11.73 -0.66 3.62
C ALA A 49 -11.64 0.68 2.87
N GLU A 50 -12.63 1.54 3.04
CA GLU A 50 -12.72 2.82 2.33
C GLU A 50 -11.95 3.93 3.04
N LYS A 51 -11.84 3.88 4.37
CA LYS A 51 -11.21 4.94 5.18
C LYS A 51 -9.95 4.43 5.88
N GLN A 52 -8.84 5.14 5.71
CA GLN A 52 -7.59 4.81 6.40
C GLN A 52 -7.76 4.83 7.92
N GLY A 53 -7.32 3.75 8.58
CA GLY A 53 -7.34 3.65 10.03
C GLY A 53 -8.72 3.38 10.62
N TYR A 54 -9.72 3.02 9.80
CA TYR A 54 -11.03 2.63 10.30
C TYR A 54 -11.57 1.39 9.58
N PHE A 55 -12.31 0.56 10.31
CA PHE A 55 -13.11 -0.53 9.74
C PHE A 55 -14.55 -0.48 10.22
N THR A 56 -15.49 -0.47 9.27
CA THR A 56 -16.91 -0.72 9.51
C THR A 56 -17.17 -2.20 9.78
N LEU A 57 -18.33 -2.49 10.37
CA LEU A 57 -18.76 -3.88 10.59
C LEU A 57 -18.90 -4.66 9.27
N GLU A 58 -19.34 -4.00 8.19
CA GLU A 58 -19.53 -4.65 6.89
C GLU A 58 -18.20 -4.96 6.19
N GLU A 59 -17.23 -4.05 6.22
CA GLU A 59 -15.86 -4.30 5.75
C GLU A 59 -15.20 -5.43 6.54
N TRP A 60 -15.34 -5.40 7.87
CA TRP A 60 -14.86 -6.47 8.74
C TRP A 60 -15.46 -7.82 8.39
N ARG A 61 -16.79 -7.92 8.31
CA ARG A 61 -17.50 -9.15 7.93
C ARG A 61 -17.01 -9.67 6.58
N ARG A 62 -16.85 -8.79 5.59
CA ARG A 62 -16.36 -9.13 4.25
C ARG A 62 -14.98 -9.79 4.31
N GLY A 63 -14.02 -9.15 4.98
CA GLY A 63 -12.65 -9.65 5.10
C GLY A 63 -12.58 -10.94 5.90
N MET A 64 -13.23 -11.00 7.07
CA MET A 64 -13.21 -12.15 7.96
C MET A 64 -13.85 -13.39 7.34
N LYS A 65 -14.97 -13.23 6.61
CA LYS A 65 -15.59 -14.32 5.84
C LYS A 65 -14.69 -14.77 4.69
N ALA A 66 -14.06 -13.85 3.96
CA ALA A 66 -13.16 -14.18 2.86
C ALA A 66 -11.89 -14.91 3.33
N LEU A 67 -11.37 -14.57 4.50
CA LEU A 67 -10.21 -15.20 5.14
C LEU A 67 -10.58 -16.46 5.96
N ARG A 68 -11.88 -16.74 6.15
CA ARG A 68 -12.40 -17.80 7.02
C ARG A 68 -11.85 -17.71 8.45
N ALA A 69 -11.69 -16.48 8.94
CA ALA A 69 -11.16 -16.17 10.26
C ALA A 69 -12.25 -15.59 11.15
N ASP A 70 -12.66 -16.33 12.18
CA ASP A 70 -13.65 -15.90 13.19
C ASP A 70 -13.05 -15.66 14.58
N THR A 71 -11.71 -15.70 14.68
CA THR A 71 -10.93 -15.47 15.90
C THR A 71 -9.62 -14.78 15.52
N VAL A 72 -9.01 -14.04 16.46
CA VAL A 72 -7.69 -13.40 16.27
C VAL A 72 -6.63 -14.41 15.86
N SER A 73 -6.59 -15.57 16.50
CA SER A 73 -5.63 -16.63 16.18
C SER A 73 -5.74 -17.11 14.73
N LYS A 74 -6.96 -17.25 14.20
CA LYS A 74 -7.17 -17.59 12.79
C LYS A 74 -6.81 -16.43 11.86
N LEU A 75 -7.12 -15.19 12.24
CA LEU A 75 -6.77 -14.01 11.45
C LEU A 75 -5.25 -13.89 11.31
N ARG A 76 -4.51 -13.98 12.42
CA ARG A 76 -3.05 -14.00 12.43
C ARG A 76 -2.47 -15.10 11.52
N LYS A 77 -3.04 -16.31 11.58
CA LYS A 77 -2.63 -17.43 10.71
C LYS A 77 -2.99 -17.22 9.24
N ALA A 78 -3.95 -16.35 8.93
CA ALA A 78 -4.36 -16.04 7.56
C ALA A 78 -3.46 -14.97 6.91
N LEU A 79 -2.76 -14.13 7.68
CA LEU A 79 -1.90 -13.07 7.13
C LEU A 79 -0.81 -13.59 6.16
N PRO A 80 -0.08 -14.68 6.43
CA PRO A 80 0.89 -15.22 5.47
C PRO A 80 0.25 -15.72 4.17
N GLU A 81 -0.96 -16.27 4.24
CA GLU A 81 -1.68 -16.71 3.04
C GLU A 81 -2.24 -15.53 2.24
N LEU A 82 -2.65 -14.46 2.93
CA LEU A 82 -3.04 -13.20 2.31
C LEU A 82 -1.87 -12.55 1.57
N GLU A 83 -0.68 -12.55 2.18
CA GLU A 83 0.54 -12.05 1.54
C GLU A 83 0.86 -12.82 0.24
N LYS A 84 0.77 -14.16 0.27
CA LYS A 84 0.92 -14.99 -0.94
C LYS A 84 -0.14 -14.68 -2.00
N GLU A 85 -1.39 -14.43 -1.57
CA GLU A 85 -2.46 -14.04 -2.48
C GLU A 85 -2.16 -12.73 -3.20
N VAL A 86 -1.72 -11.71 -2.45
CA VAL A 86 -1.41 -10.37 -2.95
C VAL A 86 -0.22 -10.39 -3.91
N LYS A 87 0.80 -11.22 -3.63
CA LYS A 87 2.00 -11.37 -4.49
C LYS A 87 1.73 -11.93 -5.88
N ARG A 88 0.52 -12.39 -6.20
CA ARG A 88 0.16 -12.83 -7.56
C ARG A 88 0.06 -11.60 -8.48
N PRO A 89 0.63 -11.62 -9.71
CA PRO A 89 0.75 -10.40 -10.54
C PRO A 89 -0.53 -9.57 -10.66
N SER A 90 -1.65 -10.18 -11.03
CA SER A 90 -2.93 -9.47 -11.18
C SER A 90 -3.56 -8.98 -9.87
N LYS A 91 -3.19 -9.59 -8.74
CA LYS A 91 -3.63 -9.15 -7.41
C LYS A 91 -2.73 -8.06 -6.86
N PHE A 92 -1.45 -8.09 -7.21
CA PHE A 92 -0.49 -7.10 -6.77
C PHE A 92 -0.79 -5.74 -7.40
N GLU A 93 -1.12 -5.69 -8.69
CA GLU A 93 -1.52 -4.44 -9.35
C GLU A 93 -2.78 -3.81 -8.71
N ASP A 94 -3.79 -4.63 -8.42
CA ASP A 94 -5.02 -4.19 -7.72
C ASP A 94 -4.72 -3.70 -6.30
N PHE A 95 -3.87 -4.42 -5.55
CA PHE A 95 -3.39 -4.02 -4.23
C PHE A 95 -2.59 -2.72 -4.26
N TYR A 96 -1.69 -2.57 -5.24
CA TYR A 96 -0.83 -1.40 -5.40
C TYR A 96 -1.64 -0.16 -5.77
N SER A 97 -2.65 -0.28 -6.64
CA SER A 97 -3.59 0.82 -6.90
C SER A 97 -4.40 1.16 -5.64
N TYR A 98 -4.90 0.15 -4.94
CA TYR A 98 -5.65 0.34 -3.69
C TYR A 98 -4.81 1.04 -2.61
N SER A 99 -3.54 0.71 -2.44
CA SER A 99 -2.71 1.31 -1.39
C SER A 99 -2.59 2.82 -1.55
N PHE A 100 -2.52 3.32 -2.77
CA PHE A 100 -2.55 4.75 -3.04
C PHE A 100 -3.90 5.36 -2.69
N CYS A 101 -5.01 4.76 -3.16
CA CYS A 101 -6.35 5.24 -2.84
C CYS A 101 -6.62 5.26 -1.34
N TYR A 102 -6.14 4.25 -0.61
CA TYR A 102 -6.33 4.14 0.83
C TYR A 102 -5.61 5.26 1.59
N CYS A 103 -4.54 5.83 1.05
CA CYS A 103 -3.83 6.97 1.62
C CYS A 103 -4.45 8.35 1.25
N LEU A 104 -5.49 8.39 0.42
CA LEU A 104 -6.24 9.62 0.14
C LEU A 104 -7.27 9.84 1.25
N THR A 105 -6.95 10.67 2.23
CA THR A 105 -7.76 10.84 3.44
C THR A 105 -8.80 11.96 3.33
N GLU A 106 -8.72 12.81 2.31
CA GLU A 106 -9.68 13.90 2.06
C GLU A 106 -10.49 13.68 0.77
N GLU A 107 -11.79 14.01 0.76
CA GLU A 107 -12.72 13.71 -0.36
C GLU A 107 -12.28 14.23 -1.73
N LYS A 108 -11.52 15.33 -1.78
CA LYS A 108 -11.06 15.96 -3.03
C LYS A 108 -9.58 15.73 -3.31
N GLN A 109 -8.87 15.01 -2.44
CA GLN A 109 -7.46 14.72 -2.61
C GLN A 109 -7.27 13.76 -3.78
N LYS A 110 -6.35 14.10 -4.68
CA LYS A 110 -6.01 13.28 -5.86
C LYS A 110 -4.52 12.94 -5.94
N SER A 111 -3.78 13.35 -4.91
CA SER A 111 -2.34 13.24 -4.85
C SER A 111 -1.86 13.15 -3.40
N ILE A 112 -0.76 12.47 -3.18
CA ILE A 112 -0.12 12.27 -1.88
C ILE A 112 1.21 13.03 -1.88
N ASP A 113 1.60 13.61 -0.75
CA ASP A 113 2.89 14.28 -0.62
C ASP A 113 4.08 13.31 -0.76
N ILE A 114 5.26 13.86 -1.09
CA ILE A 114 6.47 13.06 -1.34
C ILE A 114 6.88 12.21 -0.12
N GLU A 115 6.75 12.74 1.10
CA GLU A 115 7.19 12.06 2.31
C GLU A 115 6.36 10.78 2.53
N SER A 116 5.04 10.92 2.46
CA SER A 116 4.11 9.80 2.56
C SER A 116 4.28 8.80 1.41
N ILE A 117 4.54 9.26 0.18
CA ILE A 117 4.81 8.36 -0.96
C ILE A 117 6.08 7.55 -0.76
N CYS A 118 7.15 8.16 -0.24
CA CYS A 118 8.39 7.44 0.01
C CYS A 118 8.16 6.29 1.01
N GLN A 119 7.39 6.53 2.07
CA GLN A 119 7.02 5.49 3.04
C GLN A 119 6.17 4.40 2.37
N LEU A 120 5.18 4.78 1.57
CA LEU A 120 4.30 3.84 0.89
C LEU A 120 5.04 2.98 -0.14
N LEU A 121 5.96 3.57 -0.91
CA LEU A 121 6.82 2.84 -1.86
C LEU A 121 7.67 1.78 -1.17
N ASP A 122 8.33 2.14 -0.08
CA ASP A 122 9.14 1.20 0.69
C ASP A 122 8.28 0.05 1.25
N LEU A 123 7.11 0.40 1.79
CA LEU A 123 6.17 -0.54 2.38
C LEU A 123 5.64 -1.57 1.35
N VAL A 124 5.25 -1.13 0.16
CA VAL A 124 4.54 -1.99 -0.80
C VAL A 124 5.45 -2.60 -1.88
N LEU A 125 6.49 -1.89 -2.34
CA LEU A 125 7.41 -2.35 -3.39
C LEU A 125 8.80 -2.74 -2.87
N GLY A 126 9.22 -2.25 -1.70
CA GLY A 126 10.61 -2.38 -1.22
C GLY A 126 11.09 -3.82 -1.04
N SER A 127 10.18 -4.79 -0.88
CA SER A 127 10.54 -6.22 -0.80
C SER A 127 10.80 -6.88 -2.17
N HIS A 128 10.27 -6.32 -3.26
CA HIS A 128 10.38 -6.90 -4.61
C HIS A 128 11.31 -6.10 -5.52
N PHE A 129 11.33 -4.77 -5.37
CA PHE A 129 12.06 -3.84 -6.23
C PHE A 129 13.00 -2.94 -5.41
N ARG A 130 13.70 -3.53 -4.42
CA ARG A 130 14.50 -2.82 -3.42
C ARG A 130 15.39 -1.73 -4.04
N ALA A 131 16.21 -2.08 -5.03
CA ALA A 131 17.13 -1.14 -5.64
C ALA A 131 16.39 0.01 -6.36
N GLN A 132 15.38 -0.30 -7.19
CA GLN A 132 14.58 0.71 -7.88
C GLN A 132 13.90 1.67 -6.89
N VAL A 133 13.31 1.12 -5.82
CA VAL A 133 12.63 1.89 -4.78
C VAL A 133 13.60 2.81 -4.05
N ASP A 134 14.76 2.30 -3.64
CA ASP A 134 15.76 3.09 -2.91
C ASP A 134 16.23 4.30 -3.74
N TYR A 135 16.57 4.08 -5.01
CA TYR A 135 17.02 5.15 -5.91
C TYR A 135 15.88 6.13 -6.26
N PHE A 136 14.66 5.65 -6.46
CA PHE A 136 13.54 6.54 -6.75
C PHE A 136 13.17 7.37 -5.52
N ILE A 137 13.19 6.81 -4.32
CA ILE A 137 13.02 7.56 -3.07
C ILE A 137 14.11 8.61 -2.89
N GLU A 138 15.37 8.26 -3.19
CA GLU A 138 16.47 9.23 -3.16
C GLU A 138 16.21 10.39 -4.12
N TYR A 139 15.85 10.09 -5.37
CA TYR A 139 15.50 11.09 -6.37
C TYR A 139 14.33 11.97 -5.92
N LEU A 140 13.23 11.38 -5.43
CA LEU A 140 12.05 12.10 -4.97
C LEU A 140 12.37 13.10 -3.85
N LYS A 141 13.32 12.78 -2.96
CA LYS A 141 13.74 13.64 -1.85
C LYS A 141 14.61 14.83 -2.26
N ILE A 142 15.32 14.76 -3.39
CA ILE A 142 16.23 15.82 -3.84
C ILE A 142 15.62 16.70 -4.93
N GLN A 143 14.71 16.16 -5.74
CA GLN A 143 14.04 16.93 -6.79
C GLN A 143 13.10 17.98 -6.17
N SER A 144 12.93 19.12 -6.86
CA SER A 144 12.09 20.23 -6.37
C SER A 144 10.85 20.51 -7.22
N ASP A 145 10.71 19.84 -8.35
CA ASP A 145 9.66 20.10 -9.34
C ASP A 145 8.29 19.56 -8.88
N TYR A 146 8.31 18.48 -8.10
CA TYR A 146 7.14 17.78 -7.61
C TYR A 146 7.08 17.83 -6.09
N LYS A 147 5.93 18.26 -5.56
CA LYS A 147 5.61 18.22 -4.13
C LYS A 147 4.66 17.09 -3.76
N VAL A 148 4.01 16.51 -4.76
CA VAL A 148 2.99 15.48 -4.62
C VAL A 148 3.07 14.51 -5.80
N ILE A 149 2.60 13.28 -5.60
CA ILE A 149 2.46 12.24 -6.62
C ILE A 149 0.98 11.92 -6.81
N ASN A 150 0.54 11.83 -8.05
CA ASN A 150 -0.81 11.41 -8.41
C ASN A 150 -0.87 9.91 -8.79
N MET A 151 -2.08 9.39 -9.00
CA MET A 151 -2.29 7.97 -9.35
C MET A 151 -1.56 7.54 -10.62
N ASP A 152 -1.48 8.38 -11.64
CA ASP A 152 -0.82 8.07 -12.91
C ASP A 152 0.68 7.87 -12.72
N GLN A 153 1.33 8.78 -11.98
CA GLN A 153 2.74 8.68 -11.63
C GLN A 153 3.03 7.45 -10.74
N TRP A 154 2.15 7.19 -9.78
CA TRP A 154 2.24 6.02 -8.89
C TRP A 154 2.20 4.71 -9.68
N MET A 155 1.18 4.53 -10.54
CA MET A 155 1.04 3.35 -11.40
C MET A 155 2.15 3.28 -12.44
N GLY A 156 2.59 4.42 -12.96
CA GLY A 156 3.72 4.53 -13.87
C GLY A 156 5.00 3.96 -13.27
N PHE A 157 5.29 4.24 -11.99
CA PHE A 157 6.48 3.69 -11.33
C PHE A 157 6.41 2.17 -11.15
N PHE A 158 5.23 1.60 -10.87
CA PHE A 158 5.07 0.16 -10.84
C PHE A 158 5.26 -0.47 -12.22
N ARG A 159 4.70 0.13 -13.26
CA ARG A 159 4.95 -0.30 -14.65
C ARG A 159 6.43 -0.23 -14.99
N PHE A 160 7.10 0.85 -14.61
CA PHE A 160 8.54 1.05 -14.79
C PHE A 160 9.35 -0.06 -14.13
N CYS A 161 9.04 -0.43 -12.88
CA CYS A 161 9.72 -1.50 -12.15
C CYS A 161 9.60 -2.87 -12.83
N ASN A 162 8.51 -3.13 -13.56
CA ASN A 162 8.27 -4.40 -14.25
C ASN A 162 8.83 -4.43 -15.68
N GLU A 163 8.82 -3.29 -16.39
CA GLU A 163 9.11 -3.24 -17.82
C GLU A 163 10.53 -2.75 -18.14
N ILE A 164 11.14 -1.95 -17.28
CA ILE A 164 12.43 -1.29 -17.57
C ILE A 164 13.58 -2.04 -16.91
N SER A 165 14.63 -2.25 -17.69
CA SER A 165 15.89 -2.85 -17.25
C SER A 165 16.59 -1.90 -16.28
N PHE A 166 17.00 -2.43 -15.14
CA PHE A 166 17.61 -1.65 -14.08
C PHE A 166 18.92 -2.33 -13.65
N PRO A 167 20.03 -1.60 -13.46
CA PRO A 167 20.15 -0.13 -13.39
C PRO A 167 20.61 0.57 -14.69
N ASP A 168 20.69 -0.13 -15.82
CA ASP A 168 21.27 0.40 -17.06
C ASP A 168 20.27 1.10 -17.99
N PHE A 169 18.97 0.88 -17.79
CA PHE A 169 17.88 1.49 -18.58
C PHE A 169 18.00 1.21 -20.08
N SER A 170 18.61 0.08 -20.47
CA SER A 170 18.95 -0.21 -21.87
C SER A 170 17.75 -0.28 -22.82
N ASN A 171 16.56 -0.57 -22.28
CA ASN A 171 15.29 -0.62 -23.01
C ASN A 171 14.38 0.58 -22.73
N TYR A 172 14.88 1.62 -22.04
CA TYR A 172 14.11 2.83 -21.81
C TYR A 172 13.99 3.66 -23.09
N ASN A 173 12.78 4.18 -23.34
CA ASN A 173 12.51 5.08 -24.45
C ASN A 173 11.65 6.26 -23.96
N PRO A 174 12.18 7.49 -23.96
CA PRO A 174 11.46 8.69 -23.50
C PRO A 174 10.32 9.11 -24.44
N ASP A 175 10.26 8.60 -25.67
CA ASP A 175 9.16 8.88 -26.59
C ASP A 175 7.87 8.07 -26.26
N LEU A 176 7.96 7.13 -25.31
CA LEU A 176 6.79 6.41 -24.80
C LEU A 176 6.02 7.26 -23.78
N ALA A 177 4.76 6.91 -23.53
CA ALA A 177 3.90 7.61 -22.57
C ALA A 177 4.26 7.29 -21.10
N TRP A 178 5.49 7.60 -20.70
CA TRP A 178 5.90 7.61 -19.29
C TRP A 178 5.51 8.93 -18.64
N PRO A 179 5.15 8.93 -17.33
CA PRO A 179 5.05 10.17 -16.58
C PRO A 179 6.40 10.90 -16.56
N LEU A 180 6.39 12.20 -16.82
CA LEU A 180 7.62 13.03 -16.94
C LEU A 180 8.58 12.89 -15.74
N ILE A 181 8.05 12.64 -14.54
CA ILE A 181 8.87 12.41 -13.34
C ILE A 181 9.79 11.18 -13.48
N LEU A 182 9.38 10.18 -14.26
CA LEU A 182 10.18 8.99 -14.54
C LEU A 182 11.24 9.25 -15.62
N ASP A 183 10.94 10.08 -16.62
CA ASP A 183 11.95 10.56 -17.57
C ASP A 183 13.08 11.29 -16.82
N ASN A 184 12.69 12.24 -15.95
CA ASN A 184 13.63 13.00 -15.14
C ASN A 184 14.42 12.09 -14.17
N PHE A 185 13.79 11.03 -13.65
CA PHE A 185 14.47 10.05 -12.80
C PHE A 185 15.55 9.27 -13.57
N VAL A 186 15.26 8.85 -14.80
CA VAL A 186 16.25 8.16 -15.66
C VAL A 186 17.41 9.08 -16.00
N GLU A 187 17.14 10.34 -16.37
CA GLU A 187 18.18 11.35 -16.62
C GLU A 187 19.07 11.54 -15.38
N TRP A 188 18.45 11.69 -14.20
CA TRP A 188 19.18 11.83 -12.94
C TRP A 188 20.08 10.62 -12.65
N MET A 189 19.59 9.40 -12.87
CA MET A 189 20.37 8.17 -12.68
C MET A 189 21.57 8.09 -13.63
N GLN A 190 21.40 8.46 -14.90
CA GLN A 190 22.48 8.46 -15.89
C GLN A 190 23.58 9.46 -15.53
N LEU A 191 23.22 10.65 -15.07
CA LEU A 191 24.18 11.65 -14.60
C LEU A 191 24.98 11.18 -13.38
N LYS A 192 24.38 10.37 -12.49
CA LYS A 192 25.03 9.84 -11.29
C LYS A 192 26.03 8.72 -11.58
N GLN A 193 25.91 8.06 -12.73
CA GLN A 193 26.82 7.00 -13.20
C GLN A 193 28.02 7.55 -13.98
N THR A 194 28.04 8.85 -14.28
CA THR A 194 29.12 9.56 -15.00
C THR A 194 30.08 10.21 -14.02
#